data_AF-A0A963MP86-F1
#
_entry.id   AF-A0A963MP86-F1
#
_cell.length_a   1.000
_cell.length_b   1.000
_cell.length_c   1.000
_cell.angle_alpha   90.00
_cell.angle_beta   90.00
_cell.angle_gamma   90.00
#
_symmetry.space_group_name_H-M   'P 1'
#
loop_
_entity.id
_entity.type
_entity.pdbx_description
1 polymer ?
#
loop_
_entity_poly.entity_id
_entity_poly.type
_entity_poly.pdbx_seq_one_letter_code
_entity_poly.pdbx_strand_id
1 'polypeptide(L)'
;MSVRILDAGDAALTIEFGSVIDPALLAAVNALDAAILRLQSAGDLPGVIETMPTFRSLTVFFDPLATDRDTVLGVLQPLIAAA
;
A
#
# COMPACT_ATOMS: atom_id res chain seq x y z
N MET A 1 5.71 -10.13 12.37
CA MET A 1 4.89 -9.27 11.50
C MET A 1 3.96 -10.17 10.71
N SER A 2 2.67 -9.83 10.59
CA SER A 2 1.70 -10.62 9.83
C SER A 2 0.98 -9.69 8.86
N VAL A 3 1.30 -9.79 7.57
CA VAL A 3 0.71 -8.90 6.57
C VAL A 3 -0.65 -9.42 6.12
N ARG A 4 -1.66 -8.56 6.17
CA ARG A 4 -2.99 -8.82 5.60
C ARG A 4 -3.31 -7.78 4.55
N ILE A 5 -3.87 -8.23 3.43
CA ILE A 5 -4.37 -7.35 2.37
C ILE A 5 -5.89 -7.39 2.42
N LEU A 6 -6.50 -6.24 2.71
CA LEU A 6 -7.94 -6.09 2.87
C LEU A 6 -8.49 -5.25 1.73
N ASP A 7 -9.65 -5.62 1.21
CA ASP A 7 -10.43 -4.76 0.31
C ASP A 7 -11.06 -3.62 1.11
N ALA A 8 -10.94 -2.40 0.59
CA ALA A 8 -11.55 -1.20 1.14
C ALA A 8 -12.56 -0.64 0.12
N GLY A 9 -13.51 -1.49 -0.27
CA GLY A 9 -14.40 -1.24 -1.42
C GLY A 9 -13.71 -1.54 -2.75
N ASP A 10 -14.29 -1.03 -3.84
CA ASP A 10 -13.83 -1.36 -5.21
C ASP A 10 -12.64 -0.53 -5.69
N ALA A 11 -12.36 0.60 -5.02
CA ALA A 11 -11.38 1.61 -5.42
C ALA A 11 -10.21 1.76 -4.42
N ALA A 12 -10.10 0.85 -3.45
CA ALA A 12 -9.02 0.92 -2.48
C ALA A 12 -8.68 -0.45 -1.88
N LEU A 13 -7.44 -0.59 -1.43
CA LEU A 13 -6.97 -1.72 -0.64
C LEU A 13 -6.14 -1.25 0.55
N THR A 14 -6.24 -1.98 1.66
CA THR A 14 -5.48 -1.71 2.88
C THR A 14 -4.47 -2.82 3.13
N ILE A 15 -3.21 -2.43 3.30
CA ILE A 15 -2.11 -3.31 3.69
C ILE A 15 -1.89 -3.14 5.19
N GLU A 16 -2.17 -4.17 5.96
CA GLU A 16 -2.05 -4.16 7.41
C GLU A 16 -0.86 -5.02 7.86
N PHE A 17 0.07 -4.46 8.61
CA PHE A 17 1.31 -5.13 9.05
C PHE A 17 1.17 -5.81 10.42
N GLY A 18 0.17 -5.41 11.22
CA GLY A 18 -0.09 -5.95 12.55
C GLY A 18 -1.30 -5.31 13.22
N SER A 19 -1.59 -5.73 14.45
CA SER A 19 -2.78 -5.33 15.22
C SER A 19 -2.50 -4.43 16.43
N VAL A 20 -1.23 -4.07 16.67
CA VAL A 20 -0.78 -3.22 17.80
C VAL A 20 -0.13 -1.95 17.30
N ILE A 21 0.02 -0.95 18.16
CA ILE A 21 0.86 0.22 17.88
C ILE A 21 2.29 -0.15 18.28
N ASP A 22 3.17 -0.24 17.28
CA ASP A 22 4.57 -0.64 17.45
C ASP A 22 5.44 0.20 16.50
N PRO A 23 6.54 0.82 16.98
CA PRO A 23 7.48 1.56 16.14
C PRO A 23 7.99 0.79 14.91
N ALA A 24 8.15 -0.54 15.00
CA ALA A 24 8.55 -1.37 13.87
C ALA A 24 7.48 -1.41 12.77
N LEU A 25 6.19 -1.46 13.15
CA LEU A 25 5.09 -1.43 12.19
C LEU A 25 4.95 -0.06 11.54
N LEU A 26 5.14 1.02 12.30
CA LEU A 26 5.18 2.38 11.76
C LEU A 26 6.33 2.55 10.76
N ALA A 27 7.50 1.99 11.06
CA ALA A 27 8.65 2.01 10.16
C ALA A 27 8.35 1.26 8.84
N ALA A 28 7.71 0.09 8.91
CA ALA A 28 7.29 -0.67 7.73
C ALA A 28 6.27 0.10 6.88
N VAL A 29 5.27 0.74 7.52
CA VAL A 29 4.28 1.59 6.83
C VAL A 29 4.98 2.76 6.12
N ASN A 30 5.87 3.48 6.80
CA ASN A 30 6.59 4.61 6.21
C ASN A 30 7.52 4.17 5.07
N ALA A 31 8.15 3.00 5.18
CA ALA A 31 8.99 2.45 4.14
C ALA A 31 8.19 2.11 2.87
N LEU A 32 7.02 1.50 3.04
CA LEU A 32 6.10 1.20 1.94
C LEU A 32 5.57 2.49 1.30
N ASP A 33 5.12 3.46 2.10
CA ASP A 33 4.62 4.74 1.60
C ASP A 33 5.66 5.45 0.73
N ALA A 34 6.90 5.57 1.23
CA ALA A 34 8.00 6.15 0.48
C ALA A 34 8.34 5.38 -0.80
N ALA A 35 8.19 4.05 -0.81
CA ALA A 35 8.41 3.24 -2.00
C ALA A 35 7.31 3.48 -3.06
N ILE A 36 6.05 3.58 -2.64
CA ILE A 36 4.91 3.90 -3.52
C ILE A 36 5.08 5.28 -4.14
N LEU A 37 5.43 6.29 -3.35
CA LEU A 37 5.72 7.65 -3.82
C LEU A 37 6.82 7.68 -4.91
N ARG A 38 7.86 6.85 -4.77
CA ARG A 38 8.91 6.73 -5.79
C ARG A 38 8.38 6.12 -7.09
N LEU A 39 7.58 5.05 -7.02
CA LEU A 39 6.98 4.44 -8.20
C LEU A 39 6.00 5.39 -8.90
N GLN A 40 5.16 6.10 -8.15
CA GLN A 40 4.26 7.12 -8.70
C GLN A 40 5.06 8.23 -9.41
N SER A 41 6.13 8.72 -8.79
CA SER A 41 6.99 9.75 -9.39
C SER A 41 7.69 9.29 -10.67
N ALA A 42 7.96 7.99 -10.80
CA ALA A 42 8.52 7.38 -12.01
C ALA A 42 7.46 7.07 -13.09
N GLY A 43 6.17 7.17 -12.76
CA GLY A 43 5.07 6.77 -13.66
C GLY A 43 4.79 5.27 -13.69
N ASP A 44 5.40 4.51 -12.79
CA ASP A 44 5.31 3.03 -12.72
C ASP A 44 4.07 2.53 -11.97
N LEU A 45 3.21 3.45 -11.53
CA LEU A 45 2.00 3.13 -10.77
C LEU A 45 0.76 3.86 -11.33
N PRO A 46 0.39 3.61 -12.60
CA PRO A 46 -0.76 4.26 -13.22
C PRO A 46 -2.06 3.91 -12.48
N GLY A 47 -2.94 4.91 -12.37
CA GLY A 47 -4.25 4.76 -11.73
C GLY A 47 -4.24 4.85 -10.20
N VAL A 48 -3.09 4.79 -9.52
CA VAL A 48 -3.03 5.04 -8.08
C VAL A 48 -3.13 6.54 -7.82
N ILE A 49 -4.12 6.93 -7.00
CA ILE A 49 -4.48 8.32 -6.71
C ILE A 49 -3.66 8.82 -5.52
N GLU A 50 -3.76 8.14 -4.38
CA GLU A 50 -3.09 8.54 -3.14
C GLU A 50 -2.88 7.36 -2.19
N THR A 51 -2.00 7.57 -1.22
CA THR A 51 -1.78 6.67 -0.08
C THR A 51 -2.14 7.36 1.23
N MET A 52 -2.71 6.58 2.15
CA MET A 52 -3.08 7.02 3.49
C MET A 52 -2.38 6.13 4.52
N PRO A 53 -1.18 6.51 5.00
CA PRO A 53 -0.48 5.77 6.03
C PRO A 53 -1.13 5.95 7.41
N THR A 54 -1.05 4.92 8.24
CA THR A 54 -1.42 4.92 9.65
C THR A 54 -0.31 4.28 10.49
N PHE A 55 -0.49 4.09 11.81
CA PHE A 55 0.54 3.46 12.65
C PHE A 55 0.90 2.02 12.29
N ARG A 56 -0.01 1.26 11.67
CA ARG A 56 0.15 -0.19 11.46
C ARG A 56 -0.37 -0.69 10.12
N SER A 57 -0.93 0.19 9.31
CA SER A 57 -1.47 -0.12 8.00
C SER A 57 -1.35 1.06 7.06
N LEU A 58 -1.43 0.81 5.76
CA LEU A 58 -1.47 1.81 4.70
C LEU A 58 -2.62 1.47 3.77
N THR A 59 -3.49 2.45 3.50
CA THR A 59 -4.53 2.31 2.47
C THR A 59 -4.06 2.96 1.18
N VAL A 60 -4.25 2.27 0.07
CA VAL A 60 -3.96 2.76 -1.29
C VAL A 60 -5.29 2.98 -1.98
N PHE A 61 -5.50 4.20 -2.47
CA PHE A 61 -6.66 4.56 -3.29
C PHE A 61 -6.26 4.60 -4.75
N PHE A 62 -7.10 4.04 -5.61
CA PHE A 62 -6.87 3.97 -7.05
C PHE A 62 -8.16 4.21 -7.83
N ASP A 63 -8.02 4.68 -9.07
CA ASP A 63 -9.13 4.81 -10.00
C ASP A 63 -9.43 3.43 -10.62
N PRO A 64 -10.59 2.82 -10.32
CA PRO A 64 -10.96 1.50 -10.85
C PRO A 64 -11.22 1.49 -12.36
N LEU A 65 -11.30 2.68 -13.00
CA LEU A 65 -11.38 2.79 -14.46
C LEU A 65 -9.99 2.80 -15.13
N ALA A 66 -8.92 3.02 -14.36
CA ALA A 66 -7.55 3.12 -14.86
C ALA A 66 -6.67 1.93 -14.44
N THR A 67 -6.96 1.29 -13.31
CA THR A 67 -6.24 0.12 -12.79
C THR A 67 -7.18 -0.74 -11.94
N ASP A 68 -6.71 -1.91 -11.52
CA ASP A 68 -7.45 -2.81 -10.65
C ASP A 68 -6.61 -3.28 -9.45
N ARG A 69 -7.29 -3.92 -8.50
CA ARG A 69 -6.67 -4.45 -7.29
C ARG A 69 -5.48 -5.35 -7.58
N ASP A 70 -5.62 -6.28 -8.52
CA ASP A 70 -4.60 -7.30 -8.79
C ASP A 70 -3.35 -6.68 -9.43
N THR A 71 -3.55 -5.69 -10.30
CA THR A 71 -2.47 -4.91 -10.91
C THR A 71 -1.72 -4.10 -9.85
N VAL A 72 -2.44 -3.36 -9.00
CA VAL A 72 -1.82 -2.59 -7.91
C VAL A 72 -1.10 -3.53 -6.97
N LEU A 73 -1.74 -4.60 -6.52
CA LEU A 73 -1.14 -5.56 -5.59
C LEU A 73 0.10 -6.22 -6.20
N GLY A 74 0.08 -6.58 -7.49
CA GLY A 74 1.23 -7.17 -8.16
C GLY A 74 2.47 -6.27 -8.14
N VAL A 75 2.30 -4.95 -8.28
CA VAL A 75 3.38 -3.98 -8.17
C VAL A 75 3.84 -3.80 -6.71
N LEU A 76 2.90 -3.79 -5.76
CA LEU A 76 3.21 -3.54 -4.35
C LEU A 76 3.75 -4.78 -3.61
N GLN A 77 3.43 -5.98 -4.06
CA GLN A 77 3.83 -7.23 -3.41
C GLN A 77 5.34 -7.38 -3.14
N PRO A 78 6.25 -7.05 -4.09
CA PRO A 78 7.69 -7.06 -3.80
C PRO A 78 8.10 -6.00 -2.75
N LEU A 79 7.42 -4.85 -2.70
CA LEU A 79 7.69 -3.81 -1.72
C LEU A 79 7.22 -4.23 -0.32
N ILE A 80 6.05 -4.87 -0.25
CA ILE A 80 5.46 -5.40 0.99
C ILE A 80 6.33 -6.52 1.58
N ALA A 81 6.91 -7.38 0.74
CA ALA A 81 7.80 -8.46 1.18
C ALA A 81 9.17 -7.95 1.67
N ALA A 82 9.57 -6.73 1.29
CA ALA A 82 10.83 -6.11 1.67
C ALA A 82 10.71 -5.21 2.92
N ALA A 83 9.49 -4.92 3.37
CA ALA A 83 9.19 -4.15 4.58
C ALA A 83 9.21 -5.04 5.83
#